data_AF-A0A920HMJ6-F1
#
_entry.id   AF-A0A920HMJ6-F1
#
_cell.length_a   1.000
_cell.length_b   1.000
_cell.length_c   1.000
_cell.angle_alpha   90.00
_cell.angle_beta   90.00
_cell.angle_gamma   90.00
#
_symmetry.space_group_name_H-M   'P 1'
#
loop_
_entity.id
_entity.type
_entity.pdbx_description
1 polymer ?
#
loop_
_entity_poly.entity_id
_entity_poly.type
_entity_poly.pdbx_seq_one_letter_code
_entity_poly.pdbx_strand_id
1 'polypeptide(L)'
;MSMMMSMVMSMTKKDTMSTKERIFTNTESDKFDIKGSYNFGGNLVSKVDFFLRDSDYSFTEQHAEEHEEEEHHDEDDDHDEHEGHGHEEGPTTFTNDSSEYGAIFDLSTSLISQKVSFNIIEEDTSIIGSEAFMQPAISEEFTIGYYLSRSFGDYSFDFGLRVDSVDTKGSVSEHHDEDEEHHDEDEEHHDEDDDHDEHEEMETTNYDRSFDNTSVAFNIGRQLNDFLDLDFGFANVERAPSSIEMFMNGAHLATGRFEVGNVNLNAETSNNLDVTLNFKMVALCNCHSF
;
A
#
# COMPACT_ATOMS: atom_id res chain seq x y z
N MET A 1 -18.39 -23.08 -19.11
CA MET A 1 -17.27 -22.65 -18.26
C MET A 1 -16.25 -22.01 -19.19
N SER A 2 -16.01 -20.71 -19.03
CA SER A 2 -14.93 -20.03 -19.73
C SER A 2 -13.86 -19.72 -18.69
N MET A 3 -12.63 -20.12 -18.97
CA MET A 3 -11.47 -19.93 -18.10
C MET A 3 -10.44 -19.14 -18.91
N MET A 4 -10.00 -18.01 -18.38
CA MET A 4 -8.94 -17.19 -18.94
C MET A 4 -7.82 -17.09 -17.92
N MET A 5 -6.59 -17.31 -18.37
CA MET A 5 -5.37 -17.21 -17.57
C MET A 5 -4.54 -16.08 -18.15
N SER A 6 -4.09 -15.16 -17.29
CA SER A 6 -3.31 -13.99 -17.69
C SER A 6 -2.15 -13.81 -16.72
N MET A 7 -0.95 -13.61 -17.26
CA MET A 7 0.25 -13.27 -16.52
C MET A 7 0.71 -11.89 -17.01
N VAL A 8 0.98 -10.96 -16.09
CA VAL A 8 1.42 -9.59 -16.42
C VAL A 8 2.61 -9.24 -15.54
N MET A 9 3.80 -9.18 -16.13
CA MET A 9 5.04 -8.73 -15.48
C MET A 9 5.29 -7.26 -15.82
N SER A 10 5.55 -6.41 -14.83
CA SER A 10 5.85 -4.98 -15.03
C SER A 10 7.07 -4.58 -14.21
N MET A 11 8.08 -4.02 -14.87
CA MET A 11 9.29 -3.46 -14.24
C MET A 11 9.34 -1.96 -14.53
N THR A 12 9.52 -1.15 -13.48
CA THR A 12 9.70 0.31 -13.61
C THR A 12 10.91 0.73 -12.82
N LYS A 13 11.87 1.40 -13.48
CA LYS A 13 13.04 2.01 -12.84
C LYS A 13 12.90 3.53 -12.89
N LYS A 14 13.12 4.21 -11.76
CA LYS A 14 13.04 5.67 -11.65
C LYS A 14 14.22 6.21 -10.85
N ASP A 15 14.98 7.10 -11.46
CA ASP A 15 16.11 7.78 -10.81
C ASP A 15 15.62 9.14 -10.26
N THR A 16 15.85 9.42 -8.97
CA THR A 16 15.49 10.70 -8.33
C THR A 16 16.73 11.32 -7.70
N MET A 17 16.98 12.60 -7.99
CA MET A 17 18.20 13.30 -7.59
C MET A 17 17.90 14.27 -6.44
N SER A 18 18.49 14.05 -5.26
CA SER A 18 18.55 15.01 -4.16
C SER A 18 19.91 15.69 -4.17
N THR A 19 20.03 16.92 -3.65
CA THR A 19 21.20 17.80 -3.84
C THR A 19 22.47 17.39 -3.05
N LYS A 20 22.52 16.19 -2.48
CA LYS A 20 23.68 15.62 -1.75
C LYS A 20 23.81 14.11 -1.91
N GLU A 21 22.69 13.41 -2.07
CA GLU A 21 22.63 11.95 -2.26
C GLU A 21 21.85 11.59 -3.53
N ARG A 22 22.36 10.61 -4.25
CA ARG A 22 21.67 10.02 -5.40
C ARG A 22 20.90 8.80 -4.94
N ILE A 23 19.59 8.82 -5.09
CA ILE A 23 18.72 7.71 -4.71
C ILE A 23 18.31 6.96 -5.98
N PHE A 24 18.60 5.66 -5.99
CA PHE A 24 18.17 4.74 -7.03
C PHE A 24 17.00 3.92 -6.53
N THR A 25 15.92 3.87 -7.31
CA THR A 25 14.77 3.01 -6.98
C THR A 25 14.48 2.03 -8.10
N ASN A 26 14.17 0.80 -7.72
CA ASN A 26 13.74 -0.27 -8.61
C ASN A 26 12.44 -0.86 -8.09
N THR A 27 11.44 -0.98 -8.97
CA THR A 27 10.17 -1.63 -8.64
C THR A 27 9.98 -2.83 -9.54
N GLU A 28 9.80 -3.99 -8.92
CA GLU A 28 9.43 -5.24 -9.58
C GLU A 28 8.05 -5.68 -9.08
N SER A 29 7.21 -6.11 -10.01
CA SER A 29 5.89 -6.63 -9.67
C SER A 29 5.52 -7.76 -10.63
N ASP A 30 5.27 -8.92 -10.03
CA ASP A 30 4.79 -10.11 -10.69
C ASP A 30 3.39 -10.44 -10.20
N LYS A 31 2.54 -10.90 -11.12
CA LYS A 31 1.15 -11.23 -10.82
C LYS A 31 0.62 -12.33 -11.71
N PHE A 32 -0.02 -13.28 -11.07
CA PHE A 32 -0.62 -14.45 -11.67
C PHE A 32 -2.13 -14.48 -11.41
N ASP A 33 -2.93 -14.37 -12.48
CA ASP A 33 -4.39 -14.34 -12.39
C ASP A 33 -5.01 -15.59 -13.03
N ILE A 34 -5.85 -16.30 -12.26
CA ILE A 34 -6.82 -17.27 -12.76
C ILE A 34 -8.22 -16.68 -12.63
N LYS A 35 -8.94 -16.56 -13.74
CA LYS A 35 -10.32 -16.07 -13.75
C LYS A 35 -11.24 -17.05 -14.46
N GLY A 36 -12.41 -17.27 -13.87
CA GLY A 36 -13.41 -18.18 -14.40
C GLY A 36 -14.81 -17.64 -14.26
N SER A 37 -15.69 -18.10 -15.14
CA SER A 37 -17.11 -17.79 -15.08
C SER A 37 -17.98 -18.99 -15.40
N TYR A 38 -19.10 -19.07 -14.70
CA TYR A 38 -20.13 -20.07 -14.91
C TYR A 38 -21.51 -19.42 -14.94
N ASN A 39 -22.23 -19.60 -16.05
CA ASN A 39 -23.61 -19.17 -16.21
C ASN A 39 -24.54 -20.30 -15.80
N PHE A 40 -25.38 -20.07 -14.79
CA PHE A 40 -26.32 -21.08 -14.30
C PHE A 40 -27.61 -21.12 -15.12
N GLY A 41 -27.93 -20.02 -15.84
CA GLY A 41 -29.14 -19.94 -16.67
C GLY A 41 -30.45 -20.10 -15.89
N GLY A 42 -30.42 -19.95 -14.56
CA GLY A 42 -31.56 -20.11 -13.66
C GLY A 42 -32.14 -18.77 -13.18
N ASN A 43 -33.22 -18.83 -12.40
CA ASN A 43 -33.96 -17.65 -11.92
C ASN A 43 -33.38 -16.97 -10.66
N LEU A 44 -32.53 -17.65 -9.88
CA LEU A 44 -32.00 -17.11 -8.62
C LEU A 44 -30.60 -16.53 -8.77
N VAL A 45 -29.70 -17.26 -9.43
CA VAL A 45 -28.34 -16.83 -9.75
C VAL A 45 -28.17 -16.94 -11.26
N SER A 46 -27.81 -15.84 -11.92
CA SER A 46 -27.64 -15.78 -13.37
C SER A 46 -26.24 -16.29 -13.76
N LYS A 47 -25.22 -15.82 -13.03
CA LYS A 47 -23.80 -16.06 -13.28
C LYS A 47 -23.00 -16.03 -11.98
N VAL A 48 -21.94 -16.81 -11.90
CA VAL A 48 -20.87 -16.63 -10.92
C VAL A 48 -19.57 -16.39 -11.66
N ASP A 49 -18.90 -15.31 -11.28
CA ASP A 49 -17.51 -15.04 -11.61
C ASP A 49 -16.66 -15.38 -10.39
N PHE A 50 -15.52 -16.02 -10.61
CA PHE A 50 -14.56 -16.31 -9.55
C PHE A 50 -13.15 -16.01 -10.05
N PHE A 51 -12.29 -15.64 -9.13
CA PHE A 51 -10.91 -15.37 -9.44
C PHE A 51 -9.98 -15.75 -8.30
N LEU A 52 -8.74 -15.98 -8.68
CA LEU A 52 -7.63 -16.33 -7.84
C LEU A 52 -6.47 -15.49 -8.36
N ARG A 53 -5.83 -14.75 -7.49
CA ARG A 53 -4.69 -13.90 -7.80
C ARG A 53 -3.60 -14.14 -6.79
N ASP A 54 -2.40 -14.19 -7.31
CA ASP A 54 -1.17 -14.22 -6.54
C ASP A 54 -0.31 -13.07 -7.07
N SER A 55 0.28 -12.27 -6.18
CA SER A 55 1.12 -11.15 -6.56
C SER A 55 2.29 -10.96 -5.62
N ASP A 56 3.46 -10.82 -6.22
CA ASP A 56 4.71 -10.46 -5.54
C ASP A 56 5.06 -9.03 -5.95
N TYR A 57 5.32 -8.17 -4.97
CA TYR A 57 5.77 -6.80 -5.19
C TYR A 57 7.06 -6.56 -4.41
N SER A 58 8.06 -5.97 -5.06
CA SER A 58 9.26 -5.49 -4.40
C SER A 58 9.61 -4.07 -4.86
N PHE A 59 10.01 -3.26 -3.89
CA PHE A 59 10.55 -1.92 -4.10
C PHE A 59 11.90 -1.85 -3.41
N THR A 60 12.97 -1.72 -4.20
CA THR A 60 14.32 -1.53 -3.67
C THR A 60 14.71 -0.07 -3.83
N GLU A 61 15.21 0.51 -2.75
CA GLU A 61 15.83 1.82 -2.69
C GLU A 61 17.30 1.70 -2.31
N GLN A 62 18.16 2.48 -2.96
CA GLN A 62 19.59 2.49 -2.70
C GLN A 62 20.11 3.92 -2.68
N HIS A 63 20.94 4.21 -1.68
CA HIS A 63 21.66 5.45 -1.52
C HIS A 63 23.04 5.33 -2.17
N ALA A 64 23.43 6.35 -2.94
CA ALA A 64 24.79 6.53 -3.38
C ALA A 64 25.19 7.96 -3.08
N GLU A 65 26.22 8.12 -2.25
CA GLU A 65 26.80 9.44 -1.99
C GLU A 65 27.45 9.98 -3.28
N GLU A 66 27.22 11.26 -3.57
CA GLU A 66 27.99 11.93 -4.60
C GLU A 66 29.34 12.28 -4.00
N HIS A 67 30.38 11.48 -4.28
CA HIS A 67 31.75 11.85 -3.95
C HIS A 67 32.08 13.16 -4.67
N GLU A 68 31.99 14.29 -3.95
CA GLU A 68 32.71 15.48 -4.35
C GLU A 68 34.19 15.14 -4.19
N GLU A 69 34.88 14.92 -5.33
CA GLU A 69 36.34 14.97 -5.36
C GLU A 69 36.75 16.41 -5.03
N GLU A 70 36.81 16.72 -3.73
CA GLU A 70 37.58 17.84 -3.22
C GLU A 70 39.05 17.52 -3.59
N GLU A 71 39.54 18.16 -4.65
CA GLU A 71 40.97 18.20 -4.98
C GLU A 71 41.71 18.79 -3.76
N HIS A 72 42.20 17.92 -2.89
CA HIS A 72 43.05 18.28 -1.76
C HIS A 72 44.33 18.94 -2.29
N HIS A 73 44.33 20.28 -2.29
CA HIS A 73 45.54 21.07 -2.37
C HIS A 73 46.07 21.34 -0.95
N ASP A 74 47.14 20.62 -0.62
CA ASP A 74 48.32 20.98 0.18
C ASP A 74 48.12 21.87 1.44
N GLU A 75 48.43 21.32 2.63
CA GLU A 75 49.63 21.62 3.43
C GLU A 75 49.44 21.12 4.89
N ASP A 76 50.34 20.19 5.28
CA ASP A 76 50.81 19.86 6.63
C ASP A 76 49.90 20.15 7.86
N ASP A 77 49.36 19.11 8.49
CA ASP A 77 49.40 18.92 9.95
C ASP A 77 48.90 17.52 10.35
N ASP A 78 49.36 17.07 11.51
CA ASP A 78 49.41 15.70 12.04
C ASP A 78 48.16 14.80 11.85
N HIS A 79 48.45 13.53 11.54
CA HIS A 79 47.49 12.43 11.39
C HIS A 79 46.70 12.18 12.68
N ASP A 80 45.43 12.56 12.68
CA ASP A 80 44.32 11.73 13.15
C ASP A 80 43.30 11.68 12.01
N GLU A 81 43.47 10.67 11.15
CA GLU A 81 42.59 10.35 10.03
C GLU A 81 41.23 9.89 10.58
N HIS A 82 40.38 10.85 10.98
CA HIS A 82 38.95 10.67 10.79
C HIS A 82 38.70 10.73 9.29
N GLU A 83 38.99 9.63 8.60
CA GLU A 83 38.32 9.32 7.34
C GLU A 83 36.83 9.43 7.66
N GLY A 84 36.21 10.51 7.19
CA GLY A 84 34.76 10.58 7.08
C GLY A 84 34.36 9.48 6.12
N HIS A 85 34.18 8.27 6.65
CA HIS A 85 33.56 7.18 5.96
C HIS A 85 32.17 7.70 5.57
N GLY A 86 32.03 8.13 4.32
CA GLY A 86 30.74 8.23 3.68
C GLY A 86 30.05 6.90 3.92
N HIS A 87 29.04 6.91 4.80
CA HIS A 87 28.31 5.70 5.12
C HIS A 87 27.46 5.42 3.89
N GLU A 88 28.00 4.62 2.96
CA GLU A 88 27.20 4.01 1.91
C GLU A 88 26.19 3.09 2.59
N GLU A 89 25.03 3.64 2.93
CA GLU A 89 23.88 2.91 3.43
C GLU A 89 23.44 1.93 2.35
N GLY A 90 23.48 0.64 2.69
CA GLY A 90 23.12 -0.45 1.79
C GLY A 90 21.67 -0.35 1.29
N PRO A 91 21.32 -1.07 0.22
CA PRO A 91 19.97 -1.01 -0.33
C PRO A 91 18.94 -1.56 0.66
N THR A 92 17.77 -0.94 0.69
CA THR A 92 16.59 -1.40 1.42
C THR A 92 15.53 -1.88 0.43
N THR A 93 15.01 -3.08 0.64
CA THR A 93 13.95 -3.67 -0.17
C THR A 93 12.70 -3.90 0.65
N PHE A 94 11.62 -3.27 0.23
CA PHE A 94 10.27 -3.42 0.77
C PHE A 94 9.52 -4.45 -0.09
N THR A 95 9.01 -5.50 0.51
CA THR A 95 8.26 -6.55 -0.18
C THR A 95 6.82 -6.63 0.31
N ASN A 96 5.93 -7.01 -0.60
CA ASN A 96 4.53 -7.34 -0.32
C ASN A 96 4.14 -8.51 -1.21
N ASP A 97 3.98 -9.68 -0.59
CA ASP A 97 3.50 -10.89 -1.23
C ASP A 97 2.03 -11.09 -0.83
N SER A 98 1.15 -11.29 -1.82
CA SER A 98 -0.29 -11.27 -1.59
C SER A 98 -1.04 -12.33 -2.39
N SER A 99 -2.01 -12.95 -1.72
CA SER A 99 -2.90 -13.96 -2.30
C SER A 99 -4.36 -13.50 -2.14
N GLU A 100 -5.09 -13.43 -3.25
CA GLU A 100 -6.47 -12.93 -3.30
C GLU A 100 -7.40 -13.97 -3.93
N TYR A 101 -8.51 -14.24 -3.24
CA TYR A 101 -9.56 -15.16 -3.67
C TYR A 101 -10.91 -14.45 -3.66
N GLY A 102 -11.59 -14.44 -4.80
CA GLY A 102 -12.86 -13.73 -4.90
C GLY A 102 -13.92 -14.49 -5.68
N ALA A 103 -15.18 -14.27 -5.28
CA ALA A 103 -16.35 -14.78 -5.97
C ALA A 103 -17.44 -13.71 -6.03
N ILE A 104 -18.03 -13.52 -7.21
CA ILE A 104 -19.09 -12.56 -7.47
C ILE A 104 -20.30 -13.31 -8.01
N PHE A 105 -21.39 -13.25 -7.26
CA PHE A 105 -22.68 -13.84 -7.60
C PHE A 105 -23.56 -12.77 -8.25
N ASP A 106 -23.89 -12.97 -9.52
CA ASP A 106 -24.81 -12.12 -10.25
C ASP A 106 -26.25 -12.64 -10.04
N LEU A 107 -27.06 -11.81 -9.38
CA LEU A 107 -28.48 -12.02 -9.08
C LEU A 107 -29.37 -11.11 -9.95
N SER A 108 -28.80 -10.55 -11.02
CA SER A 108 -29.47 -9.58 -11.88
C SER A 108 -30.67 -10.19 -12.58
N THR A 109 -31.70 -9.38 -12.73
CA THR A 109 -32.89 -9.66 -13.55
C THR A 109 -32.94 -8.67 -14.71
N SER A 110 -33.97 -8.74 -15.56
CA SER A 110 -34.17 -7.78 -16.64
C SER A 110 -34.46 -6.34 -16.18
N LEU A 111 -34.83 -6.14 -14.90
CA LEU A 111 -35.22 -4.84 -14.36
C LEU A 111 -34.19 -4.25 -13.39
N ILE A 112 -33.31 -5.07 -12.83
CA ILE A 112 -32.40 -4.67 -11.77
C ILE A 112 -31.11 -5.47 -11.85
N SER A 113 -29.97 -4.79 -11.80
CA SER A 113 -28.67 -5.43 -11.69
C SER A 113 -28.32 -5.56 -10.21
N GLN A 114 -28.01 -6.78 -9.78
CA GLN A 114 -27.71 -7.08 -8.39
C GLN A 114 -26.52 -8.03 -8.33
N LYS A 115 -25.54 -7.70 -7.50
CA LYS A 115 -24.38 -8.54 -7.29
C LYS A 115 -24.05 -8.63 -5.82
N VAL A 116 -23.64 -9.82 -5.39
CA VAL A 116 -23.04 -10.07 -4.07
C VAL A 116 -21.63 -10.58 -4.32
N SER A 117 -20.64 -9.97 -3.69
CA SER A 117 -19.24 -10.38 -3.80
C SER A 117 -18.68 -10.80 -2.45
N PHE A 118 -17.78 -11.76 -2.49
CA PHE A 118 -16.95 -12.19 -1.37
C PHE A 118 -15.50 -12.12 -1.84
N ASN A 119 -14.63 -11.59 -0.98
CA ASN A 119 -13.20 -11.51 -1.23
C ASN A 119 -12.44 -11.91 0.02
N ILE A 120 -11.34 -12.62 -0.15
CA ILE A 120 -10.36 -12.91 0.89
C ILE A 120 -9.01 -12.46 0.34
N ILE A 121 -8.27 -11.70 1.12
CA ILE A 121 -6.90 -11.28 0.81
C ILE A 121 -6.01 -11.67 1.99
N GLU A 122 -4.88 -12.29 1.70
CA GLU A 122 -3.79 -12.51 2.66
C GLU A 122 -2.57 -11.77 2.12
N GLU A 123 -1.89 -11.00 2.98
CA GLU A 123 -0.75 -10.15 2.63
C GLU A 123 0.39 -10.33 3.63
N ASP A 124 1.60 -10.60 3.13
CA ASP A 124 2.85 -10.68 3.88
C ASP A 124 3.76 -9.51 3.49
N THR A 125 4.00 -8.60 4.44
CA THR A 125 4.84 -7.42 4.24
C THR A 125 6.17 -7.57 4.98
N SER A 126 7.29 -7.21 4.34
CA SER A 126 8.60 -7.25 4.98
C SER A 126 9.56 -6.19 4.43
N ILE A 127 10.57 -5.84 5.23
CA ILE A 127 11.62 -4.91 4.84
C ILE A 127 12.97 -5.58 5.10
N ILE A 128 13.84 -5.56 4.11
CA ILE A 128 15.16 -6.21 4.14
C ILE A 128 16.21 -5.21 3.69
N GLY A 129 17.26 -5.02 4.48
CA GLY A 129 18.36 -4.13 4.13
C GLY A 129 18.75 -3.20 5.28
N SER A 130 19.43 -2.11 4.94
CA SER A 130 19.96 -1.15 5.92
C SER A 130 18.87 -0.43 6.70
N GLU A 131 17.69 -0.20 6.11
CA GLU A 131 16.56 0.46 6.77
C GLU A 131 15.44 -0.51 7.18
N ALA A 132 15.78 -1.74 7.55
CA ALA A 132 14.80 -2.76 7.98
C ALA A 132 14.27 -2.52 9.41
N PHE A 133 13.60 -1.38 9.61
CA PHE A 133 13.09 -0.92 10.92
C PHE A 133 11.67 -1.41 11.26
N MET A 134 11.18 -2.41 10.53
CA MET A 134 9.91 -3.07 10.76
C MET A 134 10.10 -4.57 10.59
N GLN A 135 9.67 -5.34 11.59
CA GLN A 135 9.63 -6.79 11.45
C GLN A 135 8.51 -7.21 10.48
N PRO A 136 8.62 -8.40 9.85
CA PRO A 136 7.58 -8.87 8.94
C PRO A 136 6.19 -8.88 9.59
N ALA A 137 5.18 -8.44 8.85
CA ALA A 137 3.81 -8.33 9.32
C ALA A 137 2.84 -8.95 8.32
N ILE A 138 1.82 -9.62 8.86
CA ILE A 138 0.83 -10.39 8.10
C ILE A 138 -0.53 -9.70 8.26
N SER A 139 -1.27 -9.54 7.17
CA SER A 139 -2.63 -9.01 7.18
C SER A 139 -3.60 -9.94 6.45
N GLU A 140 -4.71 -10.26 7.08
CA GLU A 140 -5.80 -11.06 6.52
C GLU A 140 -7.06 -10.19 6.41
N GLU A 141 -7.65 -10.07 5.22
CA GLU A 141 -8.90 -9.32 4.99
C GLU A 141 -9.98 -10.24 4.42
N PHE A 142 -11.16 -10.22 5.03
CA PHE A 142 -12.38 -10.78 4.46
C PHE A 142 -13.40 -9.68 4.16
N THR A 143 -13.88 -9.67 2.92
CA THR A 143 -14.73 -8.59 2.41
C THR A 143 -16.01 -9.12 1.80
N ILE A 144 -17.14 -8.54 2.21
CA ILE A 144 -18.46 -8.77 1.60
C ILE A 144 -18.91 -7.49 0.91
N GLY A 145 -19.23 -7.60 -0.38
CA GLY A 145 -19.78 -6.50 -1.16
C GLY A 145 -21.21 -6.79 -1.63
N TYR A 146 -22.03 -5.75 -1.68
CA TYR A 146 -23.34 -5.76 -2.34
C TYR A 146 -23.45 -4.57 -3.28
N TYR A 147 -23.89 -4.84 -4.51
CA TYR A 147 -24.13 -3.83 -5.53
C TYR A 147 -25.54 -3.96 -6.08
N LEU A 148 -26.20 -2.81 -6.22
CA LEU A 148 -27.56 -2.67 -6.73
C LEU A 148 -27.58 -1.55 -7.75
N SER A 149 -28.07 -1.83 -8.96
CA SER A 149 -28.27 -0.82 -9.98
C SER A 149 -29.60 -0.98 -10.69
N ARG A 150 -30.28 0.14 -10.90
CA ARG A 150 -31.59 0.17 -11.56
C ARG A 150 -31.73 1.42 -12.41
N SER A 151 -32.09 1.22 -13.68
CA SER A 151 -32.51 2.30 -14.56
C SER A 151 -34.04 2.37 -14.65
N PHE A 152 -34.58 3.57 -14.61
CA PHE A 152 -36.00 3.85 -14.79
C PHE A 152 -36.19 5.10 -15.64
N GLY A 153 -36.67 4.93 -16.88
CA GLY A 153 -36.76 6.02 -17.84
C GLY A 153 -35.39 6.67 -18.05
N ASP A 154 -35.32 7.98 -17.84
CA ASP A 154 -34.10 8.77 -18.00
C ASP A 154 -33.21 8.78 -16.74
N TYR A 155 -33.54 8.02 -15.70
CA TYR A 155 -32.79 7.98 -14.44
C TYR A 155 -32.06 6.65 -14.26
N SER A 156 -30.86 6.71 -13.69
CA SER A 156 -30.12 5.57 -13.15
C SER A 156 -29.87 5.77 -11.66
N PHE A 157 -29.94 4.67 -10.92
CA PHE A 157 -29.64 4.63 -9.50
C PHE A 157 -28.66 3.49 -9.26
N ASP A 158 -27.55 3.78 -8.62
CA ASP A 158 -26.58 2.78 -8.18
C ASP A 158 -26.36 2.90 -6.68
N PHE A 159 -26.20 1.76 -6.02
CA PHE A 159 -25.93 1.65 -4.61
C PHE A 159 -24.90 0.55 -4.39
N GLY A 160 -23.91 0.84 -3.54
CA GLY A 160 -22.87 -0.08 -3.11
C GLY A 160 -22.78 -0.10 -1.59
N LEU A 161 -22.60 -1.30 -1.03
CA LEU A 161 -22.25 -1.53 0.36
C LEU A 161 -21.06 -2.50 0.37
N ARG A 162 -20.05 -2.21 1.17
CA ARG A 162 -18.90 -3.08 1.40
C ARG A 162 -18.62 -3.13 2.90
N VAL A 163 -18.38 -4.32 3.42
CA VAL A 163 -18.02 -4.56 4.81
C VAL A 163 -16.76 -5.42 4.81
N ASP A 164 -15.74 -4.95 5.51
CA ASP A 164 -14.42 -5.57 5.56
C ASP A 164 -14.07 -5.91 7.00
N SER A 165 -13.58 -7.12 7.22
CA SER A 165 -12.98 -7.57 8.48
C SER A 165 -11.50 -7.77 8.21
N VAL A 166 -10.65 -6.97 8.86
CA VAL A 166 -9.19 -6.97 8.66
C VAL A 166 -8.51 -7.32 9.97
N ASP A 167 -7.66 -8.34 9.95
CA ASP A 167 -6.83 -8.76 11.07
C ASP A 167 -5.35 -8.62 10.68
N THR A 168 -4.61 -7.79 11.40
CA THR A 168 -3.21 -7.48 11.12
C THR A 168 -2.32 -7.82 12.32
N LYS A 169 -1.28 -8.62 12.07
CA LYS A 169 -0.30 -9.05 13.07
C LYS A 169 1.08 -8.55 12.70
N GLY A 170 1.78 -8.02 13.70
CA GLY A 170 3.14 -7.54 13.55
C GLY A 170 3.72 -7.15 14.90
N SER A 171 4.83 -6.44 14.89
CA SER A 171 5.57 -6.12 16.09
C SER A 171 6.30 -4.80 15.97
N VAL A 172 6.53 -4.16 17.11
CA VAL A 172 7.36 -2.97 17.23
C VAL A 172 8.54 -3.30 18.12
N SER A 173 9.74 -3.00 17.65
CA SER A 173 10.98 -3.09 18.43
C SER A 173 11.29 -1.71 18.98
N GLU A 174 11.44 -1.60 20.30
CA GLU A 174 11.88 -0.38 20.99
C GLU A 174 13.36 -0.56 21.37
N HIS A 175 14.17 0.46 21.04
CA HIS A 175 15.50 0.61 21.63
C HIS A 175 15.32 1.35 22.95
N HIS A 176 15.61 0.66 24.05
CA HIS A 176 15.83 1.35 25.31
C HIS A 176 17.28 1.79 25.32
N ASP A 177 17.51 3.06 25.01
CA ASP A 177 18.72 3.73 25.48
C ASP A 177 18.56 3.76 27.00
N GLU A 178 19.22 2.84 27.72
CA GLU A 178 19.42 3.07 29.15
C GLU A 178 20.23 4.37 29.23
N ASP A 179 19.57 5.46 29.60
CA ASP A 179 20.21 6.71 29.98
C ASP A 179 21.26 6.36 31.03
N GLU A 180 22.52 6.19 30.60
CA GLU A 180 23.69 6.17 31.46
C GLU A 180 23.67 7.47 32.26
N GLU A 181 23.01 7.44 33.43
CA GLU A 181 23.10 8.48 34.44
C GLU A 181 24.57 8.53 34.87
N HIS A 182 25.37 9.33 34.15
CA HIS A 182 26.72 9.69 34.50
C HIS A 182 26.70 10.31 35.90
N HIS A 183 26.92 9.47 36.90
CA HIS A 183 27.27 9.90 38.24
C HIS A 183 28.69 10.45 38.20
N ASP A 184 28.79 11.76 38.05
CA ASP A 184 29.99 12.54 38.38
C ASP A 184 30.30 12.36 39.89
N GLU A 185 31.04 11.31 40.25
CA GLU A 185 31.82 11.29 41.48
C GLU A 185 33.27 10.94 41.13
N ASP A 186 34.12 11.97 41.19
CA ASP A 186 35.57 11.86 41.33
C ASP A 186 35.90 10.69 42.28
N GLU A 187 36.81 9.78 41.89
CA GLU A 187 37.92 9.27 42.72
C GLU A 187 38.86 8.39 41.89
N GLU A 188 40.14 8.49 42.22
CA GLU A 188 41.28 7.95 41.50
C GLU A 188 41.36 6.39 41.58
N HIS A 189 41.72 5.76 40.45
CA HIS A 189 42.59 4.58 40.29
C HIS A 189 42.03 3.31 39.61
N HIS A 190 42.88 2.83 38.67
CA HIS A 190 43.17 1.47 38.21
C HIS A 190 42.51 0.95 36.94
N ASP A 191 43.39 0.74 35.95
CA ASP A 191 43.20 -0.02 34.72
C ASP A 191 42.73 -1.46 35.02
N GLU A 192 41.51 -1.80 34.63
CA GLU A 192 41.12 -3.15 34.18
C GLU A 192 40.12 -2.96 33.03
N ASP A 193 40.48 -3.49 31.85
CA ASP A 193 39.63 -3.57 30.66
C ASP A 193 38.41 -4.46 30.97
N ASP A 194 37.31 -3.86 31.39
CA ASP A 194 36.00 -4.51 31.35
C ASP A 194 35.36 -4.17 30.00
N ASP A 195 35.44 -5.13 29.07
CA ASP A 195 34.59 -5.19 27.89
C ASP A 195 33.12 -5.29 28.37
N HIS A 196 32.51 -4.14 28.63
CA HIS A 196 31.07 -4.03 28.78
C HIS A 196 30.44 -4.25 27.41
N ASP A 197 30.18 -5.51 27.08
CA ASP A 197 29.17 -5.89 26.10
C ASP A 197 27.81 -5.40 26.65
N GLU A 198 27.51 -4.12 26.47
CA GLU A 198 26.17 -3.56 26.60
C GLU A 198 25.30 -4.24 25.55
N HIS A 199 24.70 -5.35 25.96
CA HIS A 199 23.60 -5.95 25.24
C HIS A 199 22.42 -4.97 25.34
N GLU A 200 22.30 -4.07 24.37
CA GLU A 200 21.03 -3.37 24.13
C GLU A 200 19.93 -4.42 23.99
N GLU A 201 19.15 -4.62 25.06
CA GLU A 201 17.99 -5.52 25.03
C GLU A 201 16.89 -4.84 24.23
N MET A 202 16.86 -5.10 22.93
CA MET A 202 15.77 -4.71 22.05
C MET A 202 14.46 -5.40 22.50
N GLU A 203 13.58 -4.69 23.18
CA GLU A 203 12.27 -5.21 23.58
C GLU A 203 11.35 -5.21 22.35
N THR A 204 10.92 -6.39 21.92
CA THR A 204 9.97 -6.55 20.81
C THR A 204 8.59 -6.86 21.35
N THR A 205 7.63 -5.96 21.10
CA THR A 205 6.24 -6.13 21.48
C THR A 205 5.42 -6.60 20.27
N ASN A 206 4.66 -7.68 20.45
CA ASN A 206 3.80 -8.25 19.40
C ASN A 206 2.38 -7.72 19.52
N TYR A 207 1.75 -7.42 18.38
CA TYR A 207 0.40 -6.89 18.29
C TYR A 207 -0.46 -7.72 17.34
N ASP A 208 -1.74 -7.81 17.69
CA ASP A 208 -2.80 -8.40 16.88
C ASP A 208 -3.96 -7.39 16.87
N ARG A 209 -4.27 -6.84 15.70
CA ARG A 209 -5.19 -5.72 15.51
C ARG A 209 -6.30 -6.11 14.55
N SER A 210 -7.55 -6.03 15.03
CA SER A 210 -8.74 -6.30 14.23
C SER A 210 -9.51 -5.02 13.94
N PHE A 211 -9.99 -4.88 12.70
CA PHE A 211 -10.78 -3.73 12.23
C PHE A 211 -12.03 -4.21 11.47
N ASP A 212 -13.18 -3.63 11.81
CA ASP A 212 -14.44 -3.81 11.09
C ASP A 212 -14.79 -2.52 10.35
N ASN A 213 -14.59 -2.49 9.03
CA ASN A 213 -14.82 -1.30 8.21
C ASN A 213 -16.13 -1.44 7.42
N THR A 214 -16.89 -0.34 7.33
CA THR A 214 -18.10 -0.27 6.51
C THR A 214 -18.02 0.89 5.52
N SER A 215 -18.14 0.57 4.24
CA SER A 215 -18.14 1.53 3.15
C SER A 215 -19.48 1.52 2.40
N VAL A 216 -20.01 2.71 2.10
CA VAL A 216 -21.26 2.89 1.35
C VAL A 216 -21.07 3.87 0.20
N ALA A 217 -21.68 3.57 -0.94
CA ALA A 217 -21.67 4.43 -2.12
C ALA A 217 -23.05 4.52 -2.74
N PHE A 218 -23.40 5.71 -3.25
CA PHE A 218 -24.66 6.00 -3.88
C PHE A 218 -24.45 6.90 -5.09
N ASN A 219 -25.10 6.58 -6.21
CA ASN A 219 -25.05 7.37 -7.43
C ASN A 219 -26.45 7.56 -8.01
N ILE A 220 -26.74 8.76 -8.48
CA ILE A 220 -27.91 9.07 -9.29
C ILE A 220 -27.45 9.69 -10.60
N GLY A 221 -27.78 9.02 -11.70
CA GLY A 221 -27.64 9.56 -13.04
C GLY A 221 -28.98 10.02 -13.61
N ARG A 222 -28.93 11.03 -14.47
CA ARG A 222 -30.05 11.46 -15.29
C ARG A 222 -29.59 11.84 -16.69
N GLN A 223 -30.20 11.21 -17.68
CA GLN A 223 -30.15 11.67 -19.05
C GLN A 223 -31.03 12.92 -19.20
N LEU A 224 -30.40 14.06 -19.51
CA LEU A 224 -31.12 15.32 -19.71
C LEU A 224 -31.63 15.44 -21.15
N ASN A 225 -30.87 14.90 -22.11
CA ASN A 225 -31.21 14.78 -23.52
C ASN A 225 -30.24 13.80 -24.22
N ASP A 226 -30.41 13.61 -25.54
CA ASP A 226 -29.58 12.68 -26.34
C ASP A 226 -28.06 12.98 -26.32
N PHE A 227 -27.67 14.19 -25.89
CA PHE A 227 -26.29 14.67 -25.91
C PHE A 227 -25.69 14.93 -24.53
N LEU A 228 -26.50 14.89 -23.47
CA LEU A 228 -26.09 15.30 -22.13
C LEU A 228 -26.64 14.36 -21.05
N ASP A 229 -25.72 13.74 -20.32
CA ASP A 229 -25.98 12.96 -19.11
C ASP A 229 -25.34 13.67 -17.89
N LEU A 230 -26.04 13.68 -16.76
CA LEU A 230 -25.58 14.24 -15.49
C LEU A 230 -25.60 13.15 -14.43
N ASP A 231 -24.48 12.96 -13.73
CA ASP A 231 -24.35 12.00 -12.63
C ASP A 231 -23.91 12.69 -11.35
N PHE A 232 -24.48 12.29 -10.22
CA PHE A 232 -24.15 12.74 -8.89
C PHE A 232 -23.84 11.54 -8.00
N GLY A 233 -22.62 11.49 -7.48
CA GLY A 233 -22.12 10.43 -6.60
C GLY A 233 -21.85 10.93 -5.19
N PHE A 234 -22.10 10.08 -4.21
CA PHE A 234 -21.64 10.22 -2.84
C PHE A 234 -21.07 8.89 -2.35
N ALA A 235 -19.95 8.92 -1.63
CA ALA A 235 -19.39 7.75 -0.99
C ALA A 235 -18.83 8.07 0.39
N ASN A 236 -19.00 7.15 1.33
CA ASN A 236 -18.31 7.12 2.61
C ASN A 236 -17.51 5.81 2.64
N VAL A 237 -16.20 5.89 2.80
CA VAL A 237 -15.28 4.76 2.66
C VAL A 237 -14.39 4.69 3.88
N GLU A 238 -14.28 3.51 4.46
CA GLU A 238 -13.40 3.22 5.60
C GLU A 238 -12.24 2.32 5.16
N ARG A 239 -11.04 2.57 5.71
CA ARG A 239 -9.81 1.81 5.43
C ARG A 239 -9.06 1.50 6.72
N ALA A 240 -8.66 0.24 6.91
CA ALA A 240 -7.81 -0.14 8.02
C ALA A 240 -6.39 0.45 7.83
N PRO A 241 -5.68 0.82 8.91
CA PRO A 241 -4.27 1.16 8.83
C PRO A 241 -3.45 0.00 8.24
N SER A 242 -2.42 0.32 7.45
CA SER A 242 -1.50 -0.68 6.91
C SER A 242 -0.48 -1.12 7.97
N SER A 243 0.19 -2.25 7.74
CA SER A 243 1.29 -2.73 8.58
C SER A 243 2.37 -1.66 8.77
N ILE A 244 2.73 -0.95 7.70
CA ILE A 244 3.73 0.13 7.71
C ILE A 244 3.27 1.29 8.60
N GLU A 245 2.00 1.70 8.51
CA GLU A 245 1.44 2.77 9.35
C GLU A 245 1.40 2.42 10.85
N MET A 246 1.40 1.12 11.19
CA MET A 246 1.32 0.65 12.57
C MET A 246 2.68 0.26 13.17
N PHE A 247 3.58 -0.33 12.39
CA PHE A 247 4.74 -1.05 12.92
C PHE A 247 6.11 -0.48 12.51
N MET A 248 6.18 0.47 11.57
CA MET A 248 7.45 1.14 11.26
C MET A 248 8.01 1.82 12.51
N ASN A 249 9.30 1.66 12.80
CA ASN A 249 9.94 2.40 13.88
C ASN A 249 11.41 2.67 13.59
N GLY A 250 11.69 3.55 12.63
CA GLY A 250 13.08 3.90 12.33
C GLY A 250 13.28 4.96 11.27
N ALA A 251 14.55 5.24 10.96
CA ALA A 251 14.94 6.27 10.02
C ALA A 251 14.70 5.83 8.57
N HIS A 252 14.18 6.72 7.74
CA HIS A 252 14.02 6.55 6.31
C HIS A 252 14.82 7.65 5.62
N LEU A 253 16.03 7.30 5.16
CA LEU A 253 17.05 8.26 4.75
C LEU A 253 16.63 8.99 3.48
N ALA A 254 15.96 8.31 2.56
CA ALA A 254 15.49 8.94 1.31
C ALA A 254 14.53 10.09 1.54
N THR A 255 13.76 10.04 2.63
CA THR A 255 12.86 11.14 3.02
C THR A 255 13.47 12.07 4.07
N GLY A 256 14.60 11.68 4.67
CA GLY A 256 15.26 12.39 5.76
C GLY A 256 14.38 12.47 7.01
N ARG A 257 13.64 11.40 7.31
CA ARG A 257 12.67 11.37 8.42
C ARG A 257 12.86 10.15 9.28
N PHE A 258 12.41 10.25 10.52
CA PHE A 258 12.20 9.10 11.40
C PHE A 258 10.71 8.74 11.37
N GLU A 259 10.38 7.56 10.84
CA GLU A 259 9.03 7.05 10.69
C GLU A 259 8.64 6.21 11.91
N VAL A 260 7.64 6.68 12.65
CA VAL A 260 7.07 5.99 13.81
C VAL A 260 5.62 5.66 13.53
N GLY A 261 5.35 4.37 13.47
CA GLY A 261 4.04 3.79 13.34
C GLY A 261 3.23 3.95 14.63
N ASN A 262 1.93 3.72 14.54
CA ASN A 262 1.05 3.80 15.70
C ASN A 262 0.02 2.66 15.69
N VAL A 263 0.26 1.67 16.55
CA VAL A 263 -0.62 0.50 16.74
C VAL A 263 -2.01 0.84 17.28
N ASN A 264 -2.22 2.07 17.77
CA ASN A 264 -3.50 2.56 18.27
C ASN A 264 -4.28 3.38 17.24
N LEU A 265 -3.85 3.38 15.97
CA LEU A 265 -4.63 3.98 14.89
C LEU A 265 -6.01 3.34 14.78
N ASN A 266 -6.99 4.16 14.43
CA ASN A 266 -8.33 3.72 14.04
C ASN A 266 -8.42 3.67 12.51
N ALA A 267 -9.46 3.01 12.00
CA ALA A 267 -9.77 3.07 10.59
C ALA A 267 -9.89 4.52 10.08
N GLU A 268 -9.32 4.80 8.93
CA GLU A 268 -9.43 6.07 8.23
C GLU A 268 -10.81 6.14 7.55
N THR A 269 -11.54 7.25 7.70
CA THR A 269 -12.83 7.47 7.03
C THR A 269 -12.74 8.62 6.03
N SER A 270 -13.11 8.37 4.78
CA SER A 270 -13.19 9.37 3.72
C SER A 270 -14.63 9.58 3.24
N ASN A 271 -14.99 10.84 2.92
CA ASN A 271 -16.30 11.22 2.41
C ASN A 271 -16.13 11.93 1.08
N ASN A 272 -16.63 11.33 0.01
CA ASN A 272 -16.47 11.77 -1.36
C ASN A 272 -17.81 12.24 -1.93
N LEU A 273 -17.76 13.32 -2.72
CA LEU A 273 -18.89 13.84 -3.48
C LEU A 273 -18.43 14.16 -4.89
N ASP A 274 -19.10 13.57 -5.87
CA ASP A 274 -18.72 13.63 -7.27
C ASP A 274 -19.88 14.17 -8.12
N VAL A 275 -19.56 15.03 -9.09
CA VAL A 275 -20.51 15.51 -10.10
C VAL A 275 -19.88 15.32 -11.47
N THR A 276 -20.52 14.52 -12.31
CA THR A 276 -20.03 14.22 -13.66
C THR A 276 -21.02 14.71 -14.72
N LEU A 277 -20.51 15.39 -15.74
CA LEU A 277 -21.27 15.85 -16.91
C LEU A 277 -20.69 15.18 -18.16
N ASN A 278 -21.49 14.33 -18.80
CA ASN A 278 -21.09 13.61 -19.99
C ASN A 278 -21.75 14.23 -21.23
N PHE A 279 -20.95 14.78 -22.15
CA PHE A 279 -21.43 15.37 -23.41
C PHE A 279 -21.08 14.47 -24.60
N LYS A 280 -22.10 13.98 -25.31
CA LYS A 280 -21.93 13.18 -26.53
C LYS A 280 -22.02 14.09 -27.75
N MET A 281 -20.92 14.30 -28.46
CA MET A 281 -20.93 14.96 -29.77
C MET A 281 -21.01 13.94 -30.90
N VAL A 282 -22.13 13.94 -31.63
CA VAL A 282 -22.24 13.18 -32.89
C VAL A 282 -21.59 14.02 -33.99
N ALA A 283 -20.38 13.64 -34.42
CA ALA A 283 -19.76 14.24 -35.60
C ALA A 283 -20.52 13.77 -36.86
N LEU A 284 -21.39 14.64 -37.40
CA LEU A 284 -21.92 14.48 -38.76
C LEU A 284 -20.81 14.77 -39.77
N CYS A 285 -19.92 13.81 -40.00
CA CYS A 285 -19.01 13.87 -41.14
C CYS A 285 -19.78 13.49 -42.41
N ASN A 286 -20.52 14.45 -42.95
CA ASN A 286 -21.21 14.31 -44.23
C ASN A 286 -20.23 14.68 -45.34
N CYS A 287 -19.26 13.81 -45.63
CA CYS A 287 -18.42 13.98 -46.81
C CYS A 287 -19.19 13.45 -48.03
N HIS A 288 -19.99 14.32 -48.64
CA HIS A 288 -20.45 14.12 -50.02
C HIS A 288 -19.21 14.17 -50.93
N SER A 289 -18.72 13.01 -51.36
CA SER A 289 -17.82 12.93 -52.51
C SER A 289 -18.67 13.10 -53.78
N PHE A 290 -18.57 14.27 -54.40
CA PHE A 290 -18.93 14.51 -55.79
C PHE A 290 -17.81 14.02 -56.72
#